data_AF-A0A4U7F012-F1
#
_entry.id   AF-A0A4U7F012-F1
#
_cell.length_a   1.000
_cell.length_b   1.000
_cell.length_c   1.000
_cell.angle_alpha   90.00
_cell.angle_beta   90.00
_cell.angle_gamma   90.00
#
_symmetry.space_group_name_H-M   'P 1'
#
loop_
_entity.id
_entity.type
_entity.pdbx_description
1 polymer ?
#
loop_
_entity_poly.entity_id
_entity_poly.type
_entity_poly.pdbx_seq_one_letter_code
_entity_poly.pdbx_strand_id
1 'polypeptide(L)' 'VLMTSYMGTQIQAVGIGREYGGLLGRADRLALMGVVGLVAAVYAAPVVAGYSVVGLLLALFAAVGHLTAVQRFLGAWRDL' A
#
# COMPACT_ATOMS: atom_id res chain seq x y z
N VAL A 1 -18.14 -6.79 -8.84
CA VAL A 1 -18.80 -5.48 -8.66
C VAL A 1 -19.92 -5.53 -7.62
N LEU A 2 -20.88 -6.48 -7.72
CA LEU A 2 -21.93 -6.65 -6.71
C LEU A 2 -21.41 -7.20 -5.36
N MET A 3 -20.59 -8.26 -5.40
CA MET A 3 -20.02 -8.91 -4.21
C MET A 3 -19.16 -7.97 -3.36
N THR A 4 -18.36 -7.13 -4.00
CA THR A 4 -17.52 -6.12 -3.33
C THR A 4 -18.34 -5.01 -2.69
N SER A 5 -19.51 -4.68 -3.24
CA SER A 5 -20.43 -3.70 -2.66
C SER A 5 -21.14 -4.26 -1.41
N TYR A 6 -21.54 -5.54 -1.47
CA TYR A 6 -22.23 -6.23 -0.37
C TYR A 6 -21.32 -6.45 0.85
N MET A 7 -20.04 -6.70 0.62
CA MET A 7 -19.06 -6.92 1.68
C MET A 7 -18.73 -5.62 2.45
N GLY A 8 -18.71 -4.47 1.77
CA GLY A 8 -18.44 -3.17 2.38
C GLY A 8 -19.55 -2.70 3.34
N THR A 9 -20.82 -2.94 2.98
CA THR A 9 -21.95 -2.65 3.86
C THR A 9 -22.06 -3.65 5.02
N GLN A 10 -21.75 -4.93 4.80
CA GLN A 10 -21.76 -5.93 5.87
C GLN A 10 -20.69 -5.68 6.93
N ILE A 11 -19.47 -5.30 6.54
CA ILE A 11 -18.40 -5.02 7.51
C ILE A 11 -18.73 -3.80 8.37
N GLN A 12 -19.38 -2.77 7.81
CA GLN A 12 -19.88 -1.63 8.59
C GLN A 12 -21.09 -1.99 9.46
N ALA A 13 -21.98 -2.87 8.99
CA ALA A 13 -23.14 -3.34 9.74
C ALA A 13 -22.75 -4.21 10.95
N VAL A 14 -21.60 -4.88 10.92
CA VAL A 14 -21.07 -5.70 12.04
C VAL A 14 -20.26 -4.84 13.03
N GLY A 15 -20.15 -3.52 12.82
CA GLY A 15 -19.60 -2.60 13.82
C GLY A 15 -18.08 -2.66 14.00
N ILE A 16 -17.37 -3.35 13.11
CA ILE A 16 -15.91 -3.46 13.16
C ILE A 16 -15.31 -2.10 12.80
N GLY A 17 -14.71 -1.46 13.80
CA GLY A 17 -14.05 -0.16 13.67
C GLY A 17 -12.98 -0.15 12.59
N ARG A 18 -12.65 1.03 12.07
CA ARG A 18 -11.69 1.16 10.97
C ARG A 18 -10.32 0.65 11.40
N GLU A 19 -9.88 -0.45 10.80
CA GLU A 19 -8.49 -0.89 10.87
C GLU A 19 -7.57 0.13 10.18
N TYR A 20 -6.88 0.95 10.98
CA TYR A 20 -5.84 1.90 10.55
C TYR A 20 -4.45 1.25 10.40
N GLY A 21 -4.36 -0.08 10.50
CA GLY A 21 -3.13 -0.84 10.32
C GLY A 21 -2.60 -0.78 8.88
N GLY A 22 -1.30 -0.51 8.75
CA GLY A 22 -0.53 -0.64 7.51
C GLY A 22 0.89 -0.15 7.68
N LEU A 23 1.86 -0.84 7.08
CA LEU A 23 3.28 -0.54 7.22
C LEU A 23 3.68 0.83 6.63
N LEU A 24 2.90 1.34 5.67
CA LEU A 24 3.11 2.63 5.03
C LEU A 24 1.83 3.46 5.08
N GLY A 25 1.93 4.63 5.72
CA GLY A 25 0.86 5.59 5.80
C GLY A 25 0.58 6.30 4.48
N ARG A 26 -0.36 7.26 4.52
CA ARG A 26 -0.57 8.18 3.39
C ARG A 26 0.60 9.16 3.25
N ALA A 27 1.06 9.71 4.37
CA ALA A 27 2.18 10.64 4.41
C ALA A 27 3.47 10.00 3.89
N ASP A 28 3.79 8.79 4.33
CA ASP A 28 5.02 8.08 3.91
C ASP A 28 5.06 7.86 2.40
N ARG A 29 3.94 7.48 1.80
CA ARG A 29 3.85 7.29 0.35
C ARG A 29 4.14 8.58 -0.41
N LEU A 30 3.58 9.70 0.04
CA LEU A 30 3.83 11.01 -0.57
C LEU A 30 5.30 11.45 -0.38
N ALA A 31 5.86 11.25 0.80
CA ALA A 31 7.26 11.56 1.08
C ALA A 31 8.21 10.74 0.20
N LEU A 32 7.97 9.42 0.09
CA LEU A 32 8.77 8.53 -0.74
C LEU A 32 8.66 8.89 -2.23
N MET A 33 7.47 9.20 -2.73
CA MET A 33 7.29 9.67 -4.10
C MET A 33 8.02 10.99 -4.36
N GLY A 34 7.96 11.94 -3.41
CA GLY A 34 8.65 13.23 -3.53
C GLY A 34 10.18 13.06 -3.59
N VAL A 35 10.75 12.30 -2.65
CA VAL A 35 12.20 12.04 -2.60
C VAL A 35 12.66 11.29 -3.83
N VAL A 36 11.99 10.18 -4.20
CA VAL A 36 12.37 9.39 -5.38
C VAL A 36 12.17 10.19 -6.66
N GLY A 37 11.15 11.02 -6.76
CA GLY A 37 10.94 11.92 -7.90
C GLY A 37 12.09 12.90 -8.08
N LEU A 38 12.58 13.52 -6.99
CA LEU A 38 13.75 14.39 -7.02
C LEU A 38 15.01 13.64 -7.45
N VAL A 39 15.23 12.44 -6.91
CA VAL A 39 16.38 11.61 -7.29
C VAL A 39 16.29 11.19 -8.76
N ALA A 40 15.12 10.81 -9.25
CA ALA A 40 14.91 10.41 -10.64
C ALA A 40 15.11 11.58 -11.62
N ALA A 41 14.82 12.81 -11.21
CA ALA A 41 15.05 14.00 -12.02
C ALA A 41 16.55 14.26 -12.28
N VAL A 42 17.42 13.88 -11.35
CA VAL A 42 18.88 14.04 -11.47
C VAL A 42 19.55 12.76 -11.98
N TYR A 43 18.96 11.60 -11.71
CA TYR A 43 19.52 10.29 -12.02
C TYR A 43 18.46 9.33 -12.58
N ALA A 44 18.38 9.27 -13.92
CA ALA A 44 17.44 8.41 -14.64
C ALA A 44 18.03 7.04 -15.04
N ALA A 45 19.32 6.82 -14.82
CA ALA A 45 19.99 5.57 -15.19
C ALA A 45 19.57 4.40 -14.26
N PRO A 46 19.75 3.14 -14.71
CA PRO A 46 19.56 1.98 -13.86
C PRO A 46 20.45 2.05 -12.62
N VAL A 47 19.88 1.65 -11.47
CA VAL A 47 20.57 1.66 -10.18
C VAL A 47 20.94 0.24 -9.77
N VAL A 48 19.96 -0.68 -9.79
CA VAL A 48 20.14 -2.07 -9.33
C VAL A 48 19.44 -3.02 -10.30
N ALA A 49 20.14 -4.07 -10.73
CA ALA A 49 19.59 -5.14 -11.57
C ALA A 49 18.85 -4.65 -12.85
N GLY A 50 19.27 -3.50 -13.40
CA GLY A 50 18.63 -2.89 -14.58
C GLY A 50 17.41 -2.02 -14.29
N TYR A 51 16.98 -1.90 -13.03
CA TYR A 51 15.83 -1.07 -12.63
C TYR A 51 16.25 0.35 -12.23
N SER A 52 15.45 1.32 -12.65
CA SER A 52 15.56 2.72 -12.21
C SER A 52 15.06 2.88 -10.77
N VAL A 53 15.40 4.01 -10.14
CA VAL A 53 14.93 4.36 -8.78
C VAL A 53 13.40 4.29 -8.67
N VAL A 54 12.68 4.71 -9.73
CA VAL A 54 11.22 4.64 -9.80
C VAL A 54 10.74 3.19 -9.85
N GLY A 55 11.39 2.34 -10.64
CA GLY A 55 11.05 0.91 -10.71
C GLY A 55 11.19 0.21 -9.36
N LEU A 56 12.26 0.53 -8.63
CA LEU A 56 12.49 0.00 -7.28
C LEU A 56 11.44 0.50 -6.28
N LEU A 57 11.03 1.77 -6.37
CA LEU A 57 9.95 2.31 -5.53
C LEU A 57 8.62 1.61 -5.78
N LEU A 58 8.27 1.35 -7.05
CA LEU A 58 7.04 0.63 -7.39
C LEU A 58 7.06 -0.82 -6.89
N ALA A 59 8.20 -1.50 -6.99
CA ALA A 59 8.37 -2.84 -6.44
C ALA A 59 8.19 -2.85 -4.90
N LEU A 60 8.76 -1.85 -4.20
CA LEU A 60 8.58 -1.67 -2.77
C LEU A 60 7.09 -1.45 -2.42
N PHE A 61 6.41 -0.54 -3.12
CA PHE A 61 4.97 -0.29 -2.90
C PHE A 61 4.11 -1.51 -3.20
N ALA A 62 4.44 -2.29 -4.22
CA ALA A 62 3.75 -3.53 -4.50
C ALA A 62 3.92 -4.51 -3.32
N ALA A 63 5.15 -4.78 -2.87
CA ALA A 63 5.41 -5.71 -1.77
C ALA A 63 4.72 -5.28 -0.47
N VAL A 64 4.93 -4.03 -0.04
CA VAL A 64 4.34 -3.49 1.20
C VAL A 64 2.82 -3.39 1.11
N GLY A 65 2.28 -3.06 -0.08
CA GLY A 65 0.85 -3.01 -0.33
C GLY A 65 0.18 -4.36 -0.15
N HIS A 66 0.76 -5.44 -0.69
CA HIS A 66 0.24 -6.79 -0.53
C HIS A 66 0.32 -7.24 0.94
N LEU A 67 1.43 -6.99 1.63
CA LEU A 67 1.56 -7.28 3.06
C LEU A 67 0.50 -6.55 3.89
N THR A 68 0.31 -5.26 3.64
CA THR A 68 -0.69 -4.45 4.34
C THR A 68 -2.10 -4.97 4.07
N ALA A 69 -2.41 -5.38 2.84
CA ALA A 69 -3.70 -5.97 2.51
C ALA A 69 -3.96 -7.26 3.29
N VAL A 70 -2.97 -8.14 3.39
CA VAL A 70 -3.05 -9.39 4.17
C VAL A 70 -3.18 -9.10 5.66
N GLN A 71 -2.40 -8.15 6.20
CA GLN A 71 -2.49 -7.73 7.61
C GLN A 71 -3.90 -7.26 7.97
N ARG A 72 -4.50 -6.42 7.12
CA ARG A 72 -5.85 -5.90 7.34
C ARG A 72 -6.92 -6.96 7.17
N PHE A 73 -6.73 -7.90 6.24
CA PHE A 73 -7.63 -9.04 6.07
C PHE A 73 -7.64 -9.95 7.31
N LEU A 74 -6.45 -10.31 7.82
CA LEU A 74 -6.33 -11.13 9.02
C LEU A 74 -6.80 -10.41 10.30
N GLY A 75 -6.54 -9.10 10.41
CA GLY A 75 -7.07 -8.28 11.50
C GLY A 75 -8.59 -8.30 11.54
N ALA A 76 -9.24 -7.99 10.40
CA ALA A 76 -10.69 -8.04 10.29
C ALA A 76 -11.28 -9.45 10.53
N TRP A 77 -10.58 -10.51 10.14
CA TRP A 77 -11.02 -11.89 10.40
C TRP A 77 -10.94 -12.27 11.88
N ARG A 78 -9.96 -11.75 12.62
CA ARG A 78 -9.80 -12.01 14.07
C ARG A 78 -10.78 -11.23 14.94
N ASP A 79 -11.26 -10.09 14.43
CA ASP A 79 -12.23 -9.24 15.11
C ASP A 79 -13.69 -9.70 14.90
N LEU A 80 -13.93 -10.63 13.96
CA LEU A 80 -15.20 -11.34 13.73
C LEU A 80 -15.35 -12.54 14.68
#